data_AF-A0A661QQU4-F1
#
_entry.id   AF-A0A661QQU4-F1
#
_cell.length_a   1.000
_cell.length_b   1.000
_cell.length_c   1.000
_cell.angle_alpha   90.00
_cell.angle_beta   90.00
_cell.angle_gamma   90.00
#
_symmetry.space_group_name_H-M   'P 1'
#
loop_
_entity.id
_entity.type
_entity.pdbx_description
1 polymer ?
#
loop_
_entity_poly.entity_id
_entity_poly.type
_entity_poly.pdbx_seq_one_letter_code
_entity_poly.pdbx_strand_id
1 'polypeptide(L)'
;WGANAVGMPMSATPEALEKGVVKGLFSSLEVMKDFKFAELCKYVTVTDAVVYPFAVVMNMTKWNSLPRDVQQVFEELGPQQAAWTGVYMDNHVKQAMSWSKRKQGVKVIRLSKAEKAKWDKLLEPIVNNWVKSAESKGVPGKALVRDIKAFMNMYSGQ
;
A
#
# COMPACT_ATOMS: atom_id res chain seq x y z
N TRP A 1 -15.39 -6.14 -2.91
CA TRP A 1 -15.55 -7.61 -3.02
C TRP A 1 -16.60 -8.22 -2.09
N GLY A 2 -17.49 -7.44 -1.45
CA GLY A 2 -18.55 -8.00 -0.58
C GLY A 2 -18.10 -8.42 0.83
N ALA A 3 -16.83 -8.18 1.19
CA ALA A 3 -16.37 -8.31 2.58
C ALA A 3 -16.85 -7.11 3.42
N ASN A 4 -17.03 -7.34 4.73
CA ASN A 4 -17.33 -6.28 5.69
C ASN A 4 -16.02 -5.61 6.14
N ALA A 5 -15.81 -4.36 5.75
CA ALA A 5 -14.62 -3.60 6.10
C ALA A 5 -14.75 -2.99 7.51
N VAL A 6 -13.72 -3.16 8.34
CA VAL A 6 -13.62 -2.54 9.67
C VAL A 6 -12.36 -1.67 9.69
N GLY A 7 -12.53 -0.35 9.80
CA GLY A 7 -11.42 0.57 9.89
C GLY A 7 -10.84 0.61 11.31
N MET A 8 -9.54 0.35 11.45
CA MET A 8 -8.83 0.43 12.73
C MET A 8 -7.33 0.68 12.52
N PRO A 9 -6.61 1.21 13.54
CA PRO A 9 -5.16 1.28 13.52
C PRO A 9 -4.52 -0.12 13.46
N MET A 10 -3.37 -0.26 12.79
CA MET A 10 -2.63 -1.52 12.68
C MET A 10 -2.28 -2.12 14.05
N SER A 11 -1.98 -1.26 15.05
CA SER A 11 -1.66 -1.67 16.41
C SER A 11 -2.81 -2.38 17.14
N ALA A 12 -4.06 -2.10 16.77
CA ALA A 12 -5.25 -2.73 17.37
C ALA A 12 -5.66 -4.04 16.67
N THR A 13 -5.08 -4.33 15.50
CA THR A 13 -5.48 -5.47 14.67
C THR A 13 -5.17 -6.84 15.29
N PRO A 14 -4.04 -7.08 15.99
CA PRO A 14 -3.79 -8.37 16.64
C PRO A 14 -4.88 -8.76 17.64
N GLU A 15 -5.25 -7.86 18.55
CA GLU A 15 -6.33 -8.10 19.53
C GLU A 15 -7.68 -8.32 18.82
N ALA A 16 -7.97 -7.57 17.77
CA ALA A 16 -9.19 -7.73 16.98
C ALA A 16 -9.25 -9.09 16.26
N LEU A 17 -8.12 -9.65 15.82
CA LEU A 17 -8.03 -11.00 15.27
C LEU A 17 -8.24 -12.07 16.35
N GLU A 18 -7.58 -11.93 17.49
CA GLU A 18 -7.68 -12.87 18.62
C GLU A 18 -9.10 -12.95 19.18
N LYS A 19 -9.76 -11.79 19.34
CA LYS A 19 -11.17 -11.71 19.76
C LYS A 19 -12.16 -12.05 18.64
N GLY A 20 -11.67 -12.27 17.43
CA GLY A 20 -12.49 -12.61 16.27
C GLY A 20 -13.38 -11.49 15.76
N VAL A 21 -13.12 -10.23 16.12
CA VAL A 21 -13.79 -9.03 15.59
C VAL A 21 -13.54 -8.90 14.08
N VAL A 22 -12.31 -9.21 13.65
CA VAL A 22 -11.94 -9.34 12.24
C VAL A 22 -11.38 -10.75 11.98
N LYS A 23 -11.46 -11.21 10.73
CA LYS A 23 -10.99 -12.56 10.31
C LYS A 23 -9.73 -12.53 9.45
N GLY A 24 -9.16 -11.35 9.29
CA GLY A 24 -8.01 -11.06 8.46
C GLY A 24 -7.83 -9.56 8.35
N LEU A 25 -6.82 -9.17 7.59
CA LEU A 25 -6.50 -7.78 7.29
C LEU A 25 -6.15 -7.65 5.81
N PHE A 26 -6.31 -6.44 5.29
CA PHE A 26 -5.90 -6.12 3.92
C PHE A 26 -4.81 -5.06 3.99
N SER A 27 -3.57 -5.49 3.73
CA SER A 27 -2.36 -4.66 3.83
C SER A 27 -1.22 -5.29 3.02
N SER A 28 -0.07 -4.64 3.01
CA SER A 28 1.18 -5.16 2.46
C SER A 28 1.75 -6.30 3.34
N LEU A 29 2.61 -7.15 2.77
CA LEU A 29 2.92 -8.47 3.34
C LEU A 29 4.13 -8.51 4.28
N GLU A 30 4.86 -7.42 4.45
CA GLU A 30 5.90 -7.26 5.47
C GLU A 30 5.36 -7.46 6.89
N VAL A 31 4.11 -7.05 7.12
CA VAL A 31 3.45 -7.12 8.42
C VAL A 31 3.32 -8.55 8.93
N MET A 32 3.34 -9.53 8.02
CA MET A 32 3.35 -10.96 8.34
C MET A 32 4.51 -11.34 9.24
N LYS A 33 5.67 -10.68 9.09
CA LYS A 33 6.84 -10.86 9.93
C LYS A 33 6.94 -9.79 11.00
N ASP A 34 6.86 -8.51 10.61
CA ASP A 34 7.20 -7.39 11.49
C ASP A 34 6.22 -7.25 12.67
N PHE A 35 4.93 -7.50 12.42
CA PHE A 35 3.88 -7.50 13.42
C PHE A 35 3.44 -8.92 13.80
N LYS A 36 4.20 -9.94 13.38
CA LYS A 36 3.92 -11.36 13.65
C LYS A 36 2.55 -11.84 13.19
N PHE A 37 1.90 -11.19 12.22
CA PHE A 37 0.60 -11.65 11.72
C PHE A 37 0.65 -13.04 11.11
N ALA A 38 1.81 -13.56 10.72
CA ALA A 38 1.95 -14.95 10.30
C ALA A 38 1.62 -15.98 11.41
N GLU A 39 1.60 -15.59 12.68
CA GLU A 39 1.17 -16.45 13.79
C GLU A 39 -0.37 -16.61 13.81
N LEU A 40 -1.09 -15.55 13.46
CA LEU A 40 -2.56 -15.48 13.50
C LEU A 40 -3.22 -15.78 12.13
N CYS A 41 -2.61 -15.33 11.04
CA CYS A 41 -3.13 -15.42 9.68
C CYS A 41 -2.29 -16.40 8.84
N LYS A 42 -2.79 -17.62 8.64
CA LYS A 42 -2.04 -18.69 7.95
C LYS A 42 -2.23 -18.73 6.43
N TYR A 43 -3.08 -17.85 5.88
CA TYR A 43 -3.39 -17.80 4.46
C TYR A 43 -3.24 -16.37 3.94
N VAL A 44 -2.56 -16.22 2.82
CA VAL A 44 -2.37 -14.95 2.13
C VAL A 44 -2.91 -15.08 0.72
N THR A 45 -3.90 -14.26 0.35
CA THR A 45 -4.38 -14.15 -1.03
C THR A 45 -3.74 -12.92 -1.69
N VAL A 46 -2.94 -13.14 -2.73
CA VAL A 46 -2.30 -12.06 -3.48
C VAL A 46 -3.31 -11.47 -4.47
N THR A 47 -3.64 -10.19 -4.29
CA THR A 47 -4.63 -9.47 -5.12
C THR A 47 -4.01 -8.40 -6.02
N ASP A 48 -2.82 -7.90 -5.68
CA ASP A 48 -2.11 -6.82 -6.38
C ASP A 48 -3.02 -5.61 -6.68
N ALA A 49 -3.85 -5.23 -5.70
CA ALA A 49 -4.97 -4.30 -5.93
C ALA A 49 -4.67 -2.84 -5.54
N VAL A 50 -4.14 -2.58 -4.34
CA VAL A 50 -3.92 -1.20 -3.85
C VAL A 50 -2.62 -1.10 -3.05
N VAL A 51 -2.09 0.13 -2.99
CA VAL A 51 -1.01 0.53 -2.09
C VAL A 51 -1.52 1.62 -1.15
N TYR A 52 -0.86 1.79 -0.01
CA TYR A 52 -1.11 2.90 0.91
C TYR A 52 -0.06 3.99 0.67
N PRO A 53 -0.43 5.17 0.16
CA PRO A 53 0.52 6.25 -0.06
C PRO A 53 0.89 6.91 1.28
N PHE A 54 2.17 7.25 1.43
CA PHE A 54 2.68 7.99 2.58
C PHE A 54 3.31 9.31 2.11
N ALA A 55 3.19 10.34 2.93
CA ALA A 55 3.89 11.61 2.76
C ALA A 55 4.71 11.91 4.01
N VAL A 56 6.00 12.21 3.82
CA VAL A 56 6.84 12.76 4.88
C VAL A 56 6.66 14.27 4.85
N VAL A 57 6.11 14.83 5.93
CA VAL A 57 5.77 16.25 6.02
C VAL A 57 6.63 16.97 7.05
N MET A 58 7.02 18.20 6.75
CA MET A 58 7.75 19.07 7.66
C MET A 58 6.92 20.32 7.96
N ASN A 59 6.99 20.80 9.21
CA ASN A 59 6.40 22.08 9.57
C ASN A 59 7.02 23.22 8.74
N MET A 60 6.17 24.11 8.19
CA MET A 60 6.61 25.17 7.28
C MET A 60 7.54 26.19 7.95
N THR A 61 7.28 26.57 9.20
CA THR A 61 8.17 27.48 9.95
C THR A 61 9.54 26.84 10.12
N LYS A 62 9.60 25.54 10.42
CA LYS A 62 10.87 24.84 10.53
C LYS A 62 11.61 24.77 9.20
N TRP A 63 10.93 24.41 8.11
CA TRP A 63 11.47 24.41 6.75
C TRP A 63 12.08 25.76 6.37
N ASN A 64 11.36 26.85 6.61
CA ASN A 64 11.79 28.21 6.28
C ASN A 64 12.97 28.70 7.14
N SER A 65 13.23 28.07 8.30
CA SER A 65 14.39 28.38 9.14
C SER A 65 15.67 27.67 8.69
N LEU A 66 15.58 26.70 7.78
CA LEU A 66 16.76 25.98 7.28
C LEU A 66 17.54 26.89 6.30
N PRO A 67 18.87 26.87 6.35
CA PRO A 67 19.70 27.46 5.30
C PRO A 67 19.34 26.92 3.91
N ARG A 68 19.56 27.72 2.85
CA ARG A 68 19.11 27.38 1.50
C ARG A 68 19.80 26.14 0.93
N ASP A 69 21.08 25.97 1.23
CA ASP A 69 21.85 24.77 0.89
C ASP A 69 21.27 23.51 1.57
N VAL A 70 20.82 23.61 2.82
CA VAL A 70 20.16 22.51 3.52
C VAL A 70 18.78 22.20 2.89
N GLN A 71 17.99 23.22 2.54
CA GLN A 71 16.72 23.01 1.83
C GLN A 71 16.95 22.28 0.50
N GLN A 72 17.98 22.68 -0.25
CA GLN A 72 18.33 22.04 -1.51
C GLN A 72 18.67 20.55 -1.33
N VAL A 73 19.43 20.20 -0.28
CA VAL A 73 19.71 18.79 0.05
C VAL A 73 18.41 17.99 0.29
N PHE A 74 17.44 18.55 1.01
CA PHE A 74 16.14 17.88 1.20
C PHE A 74 15.35 17.73 -0.10
N GLU A 75 15.33 18.75 -0.95
CA GLU A 75 14.67 18.72 -2.27
C GLU A 75 15.28 17.62 -3.16
N GLU A 76 16.62 17.51 -3.20
CA GLU A 76 17.36 16.51 -3.97
C GLU A 76 17.20 15.09 -3.41
N LEU A 77 17.10 14.93 -2.09
CA LEU A 77 16.88 13.65 -1.44
C LEU A 77 15.46 13.13 -1.61
N GLY A 78 14.45 13.98 -1.85
CA GLY A 78 13.05 13.58 -1.94
C GLY A 78 12.79 12.39 -2.89
N PRO A 79 13.13 12.51 -4.19
CA PRO A 79 12.96 11.41 -5.15
C PRO A 79 13.82 10.18 -4.82
N GLN A 80 15.04 10.38 -4.32
CA GLN A 80 15.95 9.30 -3.96
C GLN A 80 15.40 8.48 -2.78
N GLN A 81 14.87 9.16 -1.77
CA GLN A 81 14.26 8.55 -0.60
C GLN A 81 13.01 7.77 -0.98
N ALA A 82 12.18 8.29 -1.89
CA ALA A 82 11.00 7.60 -2.40
C ALA A 82 11.39 6.28 -3.10
N ALA A 83 12.35 6.33 -4.02
CA ALA A 83 12.84 5.15 -4.72
C ALA A 83 13.49 4.14 -3.78
N TRP A 84 14.38 4.61 -2.88
CA TRP A 84 15.04 3.77 -1.89
C TRP A 84 14.04 3.05 -0.98
N THR A 85 13.00 3.76 -0.53
CA THR A 85 11.95 3.17 0.32
C THR A 85 11.18 2.09 -0.43
N GLY A 86 10.84 2.30 -1.70
CA GLY A 86 10.21 1.29 -2.54
C GLY A 86 11.06 0.03 -2.69
N VAL A 87 12.35 0.19 -3.03
CA VAL A 87 13.29 -0.93 -3.18
C VAL A 87 13.49 -1.69 -1.86
N TYR A 88 13.64 -0.96 -0.75
CA TYR A 88 13.71 -1.55 0.58
C TYR A 88 12.45 -2.38 0.86
N MET A 89 11.27 -1.80 0.62
CA MET A 89 9.97 -2.41 0.91
C MET A 89 9.78 -3.70 0.10
N ASP A 90 10.06 -3.68 -1.20
CA ASP A 90 9.94 -4.86 -2.07
C ASP A 90 10.83 -6.02 -1.60
N ASN A 91 12.08 -5.70 -1.24
CA ASN A 91 13.02 -6.69 -0.74
C ASN A 91 12.61 -7.21 0.64
N HIS A 92 12.10 -6.34 1.50
CA HIS A 92 11.65 -6.70 2.84
C HIS A 92 10.40 -7.58 2.79
N VAL A 93 9.43 -7.30 1.91
CA VAL A 93 8.26 -8.17 1.66
C VAL A 93 8.69 -9.57 1.22
N LYS A 94 9.66 -9.67 0.29
CA LYS A 94 10.21 -10.96 -0.14
C LYS A 94 10.80 -11.73 1.04
N GLN A 95 11.58 -11.06 1.89
CA GLN A 95 12.17 -11.67 3.08
C GLN A 95 11.12 -12.10 4.11
N ALA A 96 10.15 -11.23 4.40
CA ALA A 96 9.05 -11.49 5.32
C ALA A 96 8.24 -12.72 4.90
N MET A 97 7.78 -12.77 3.65
CA MET A 97 7.02 -13.91 3.15
C MET A 97 7.83 -15.21 3.07
N SER A 98 9.12 -15.11 2.78
CA SER A 98 10.05 -16.24 2.80
C SER A 98 10.19 -16.81 4.22
N TRP A 99 10.31 -15.94 5.23
CA TRP A 99 10.29 -16.32 6.65
C TRP A 99 8.93 -16.90 7.06
N SER A 100 7.81 -16.25 6.72
CA SER A 100 6.46 -16.69 7.10
C SER A 100 6.12 -18.08 6.56
N LYS A 101 6.53 -18.40 5.33
CA LYS A 101 6.38 -19.75 4.77
C LYS A 101 7.19 -20.78 5.56
N ARG A 102 8.49 -20.52 5.76
CA ARG A 102 9.41 -21.49 6.38
C ARG A 102 9.18 -21.69 7.87
N LYS A 103 8.84 -20.63 8.61
CA LYS A 103 8.81 -20.63 10.07
C LYS A 103 7.40 -20.70 10.63
N GLN A 104 6.40 -20.25 9.88
CA GLN A 104 5.02 -20.13 10.36
C GLN A 104 4.02 -20.96 9.53
N GLY A 105 4.48 -21.60 8.45
CA GLY A 105 3.65 -22.45 7.59
C GLY A 105 2.60 -21.68 6.77
N VAL A 106 2.82 -20.39 6.50
CA VAL A 106 1.86 -19.56 5.74
C VAL A 106 1.69 -20.08 4.31
N LYS A 107 0.44 -20.26 3.88
CA LYS A 107 0.07 -20.66 2.52
C LYS A 107 -0.28 -19.44 1.68
N VAL A 108 0.28 -19.37 0.47
CA VAL A 108 0.01 -18.29 -0.48
C VAL A 108 -0.95 -18.77 -1.54
N ILE A 109 -2.06 -18.06 -1.68
CA ILE A 109 -3.11 -18.23 -2.68
C ILE A 109 -2.91 -17.17 -3.75
N ARG A 110 -2.86 -17.59 -5.01
CA ARG A 110 -2.80 -16.69 -6.16
C ARG A 110 -4.05 -16.89 -7.01
N LEU A 111 -4.68 -15.79 -7.39
CA LEU A 111 -5.84 -15.81 -8.25
C LEU A 111 -5.43 -16.22 -9.67
N SER A 112 -6.29 -16.96 -10.36
CA SER A 112 -6.14 -17.15 -11.81
C SER A 112 -6.34 -15.80 -12.53
N LYS A 113 -5.84 -15.68 -13.76
CA LYS A 113 -6.04 -14.45 -14.56
C LYS A 113 -7.53 -14.10 -14.70
N ALA A 114 -8.37 -15.11 -14.93
CA ALA A 114 -9.81 -14.93 -15.07
C ALA A 114 -10.46 -14.45 -13.76
N GLU A 115 -10.05 -15.01 -12.62
CA GLU A 115 -10.61 -14.61 -11.32
C GLU A 115 -10.13 -13.23 -10.90
N LYS A 116 -8.84 -12.92 -11.12
CA LYS A 116 -8.30 -11.57 -10.92
C LYS A 116 -9.05 -10.53 -11.76
N ALA A 117 -9.31 -10.81 -13.04
CA ALA A 117 -10.07 -9.89 -13.88
C ALA A 117 -11.49 -9.61 -13.35
N LYS A 118 -12.18 -10.62 -12.81
CA LYS A 118 -13.48 -10.42 -12.16
C LYS A 118 -13.35 -9.55 -10.90
N TRP A 119 -12.33 -9.80 -10.08
CA TRP A 119 -12.09 -9.03 -8.85
C TRP A 119 -11.71 -7.58 -9.13
N ASP A 120 -10.87 -7.34 -10.13
CA ASP A 120 -10.44 -6.00 -10.54
C ASP A 120 -11.64 -5.20 -11.10
N LYS A 121 -12.53 -5.84 -11.86
CA LYS A 121 -13.77 -5.20 -12.36
C LYS A 121 -14.67 -4.69 -11.22
N LEU A 122 -14.72 -5.39 -10.09
CA LEU A 122 -15.49 -4.95 -8.92
C LEU A 122 -14.91 -3.69 -8.25
N LEU A 123 -13.68 -3.29 -8.59
CA LEU A 123 -13.02 -2.09 -8.06
C LEU A 123 -13.19 -0.87 -8.97
N GLU A 124 -13.59 -1.04 -10.23
CA GLU A 124 -13.78 0.08 -11.17
C GLU A 124 -14.67 1.21 -10.62
N PRO A 125 -15.77 0.95 -9.89
CA PRO A 125 -16.59 2.01 -9.32
C PRO A 125 -15.84 2.91 -8.33
N ILE A 126 -14.80 2.40 -7.65
CA ILE A 126 -14.01 3.18 -6.68
C ILE A 126 -13.29 4.32 -7.39
N VAL A 127 -12.60 4.02 -8.49
CA VAL A 127 -11.88 5.02 -9.28
C VAL A 127 -12.86 6.01 -9.90
N ASN A 128 -13.97 5.54 -10.46
CA ASN A 128 -14.97 6.40 -11.07
C ASN A 128 -15.63 7.36 -10.06
N ASN A 129 -15.92 6.88 -8.85
CA ASN A 129 -16.47 7.71 -7.78
C ASN A 129 -15.45 8.72 -7.27
N TRP A 130 -14.17 8.34 -7.15
CA TRP A 130 -13.09 9.27 -6.81
C TRP A 130 -12.95 10.36 -7.87
N VAL A 131 -12.96 10.02 -9.16
CA VAL A 131 -12.89 11.00 -10.26
C VAL A 131 -14.03 12.01 -10.16
N LYS A 132 -15.27 11.55 -9.99
CA LYS A 132 -16.43 12.44 -9.81
C LYS A 132 -16.28 13.37 -8.61
N SER A 133 -15.80 12.84 -7.48
CA SER A 133 -15.59 13.63 -6.26
C SER A 133 -14.43 14.63 -6.39
N ALA A 134 -13.38 14.29 -7.14
CA ALA A 134 -12.27 15.18 -7.43
C ALA A 134 -12.72 16.32 -8.34
N GLU A 135 -13.42 16.00 -9.43
CA GLU A 135 -13.91 16.97 -10.41
C GLU A 135 -14.92 17.94 -9.79
N SER A 136 -15.79 17.48 -8.88
CA SER A 136 -16.71 18.38 -8.16
C SER A 136 -16.02 19.36 -7.21
N LYS A 137 -14.74 19.12 -6.88
CA LYS A 137 -13.88 20.00 -6.08
C LYS A 137 -12.90 20.80 -6.94
N GLY A 138 -13.08 20.82 -8.27
CA GLY A 138 -12.18 21.52 -9.20
C GLY A 138 -10.84 20.83 -9.41
N VAL A 139 -10.66 19.59 -8.95
CA VAL A 139 -9.44 18.80 -9.16
C VAL A 139 -9.59 17.99 -10.46
N PRO A 140 -8.59 17.98 -11.37
CA PRO A 140 -8.70 17.32 -12.68
C PRO A 140 -8.56 15.78 -12.55
N GLY A 141 -9.56 15.11 -11.95
CA GLY A 141 -9.50 13.70 -11.59
C GLY A 141 -9.15 12.75 -12.74
N LYS A 142 -9.76 12.93 -13.92
CA LYS A 142 -9.44 12.08 -15.10
C LYS A 142 -7.98 12.22 -15.54
N ALA A 143 -7.46 13.45 -15.54
CA ALA A 143 -6.07 13.70 -15.90
C ALA A 143 -5.11 13.04 -14.90
N LEU A 144 -5.37 13.18 -13.59
CA LEU A 144 -4.57 12.53 -12.56
C LEU A 144 -4.55 11.01 -12.68
N VAL A 145 -5.71 10.37 -12.91
CA VAL A 145 -5.76 8.90 -13.11
C VAL A 145 -4.99 8.48 -14.35
N ARG A 146 -5.09 9.24 -15.45
CA ARG A 146 -4.30 8.99 -16.66
C ARG A 146 -2.81 9.08 -16.38
N ASP A 147 -2.37 10.13 -15.69
CA ASP A 147 -0.96 10.37 -15.42
C ASP A 147 -0.39 9.30 -14.47
N ILE A 148 -1.14 8.90 -13.43
CA ILE A 148 -0.78 7.78 -12.55
C ILE A 148 -0.58 6.50 -13.36
N LYS A 149 -1.52 6.16 -14.27
CA LYS A 149 -1.40 4.96 -15.13
C LYS A 149 -0.18 5.04 -16.06
N ALA A 150 0.13 6.22 -16.59
CA ALA A 150 1.31 6.43 -17.43
C ALA A 150 2.60 6.21 -16.61
N PHE A 151 2.69 6.77 -15.40
CA PHE A 151 3.83 6.54 -14.51
C PHE A 151 3.95 5.08 -14.08
N MET A 152 2.84 4.41 -13.75
CA MET A 152 2.86 2.98 -13.44
C MET A 152 3.48 2.16 -14.58
N ASN A 153 3.10 2.43 -15.83
CA ASN A 153 3.68 1.74 -16.99
C ASN A 153 5.18 2.06 -17.18
N MET A 154 5.58 3.30 -16.91
CA MET A 154 6.98 3.73 -17.02
C MET A 154 7.88 3.01 -16.01
N TYR A 155 7.39 2.80 -14.78
CA TYR A 155 8.20 2.24 -13.68
C TYR A 155 8.00 0.74 -13.43
N SER A 156 6.91 0.12 -13.92
CA SER A 156 6.66 -1.33 -13.77
C SER A 156 7.45 -2.23 -14.72
N GLY A 157 8.11 -1.64 -15.73
CA GLY A 157 8.97 -2.35 -16.69
C GLY A 157 10.46 -2.36 -16.33
N GLN A 158 10.84 -1.81 -15.18
CA GLN A 158 12.19 -1.87 -14.61
C GLN A 158 12.27 -3.00 -13.58
#